data_AF-A0A511R4K5-F1
#
_entry.id   AF-A0A511R4K5-F1
#
_cell.length_a   1.000
_cell.length_b   1.000
_cell.length_c   1.000
_cell.angle_alpha   90.00
_cell.angle_beta   90.00
_cell.angle_gamma   90.00
#
_symmetry.space_group_name_H-M   'P 1'
#
loop_
_entity.id
_entity.type
_entity.pdbx_description
1 polymer ?
#
loop_
_entity_poly.entity_id
_entity_poly.type
_entity_poly.pdbx_seq_one_letter_code
_entity_poly.pdbx_strand_id
1 'polypeptide(L)'
;MSHGSGQSKIALAQDLSFVLRNGGRMPTAKHIPMRQCIACRERRPKHELLRIVLTEAGPVLDPTGRKPGRGAYVCPDKPECWVEKKLRRFAGAKAQELSQALQTVLGRVESQAPQVGKPST
;
A
#
# COMPACT_ATOMS: atom_id res chain seq x y z
N MET A 1 -45.73 44.17 -21.44
CA MET A 1 -44.73 45.18 -21.00
C MET A 1 -44.71 45.04 -19.47
N SER A 2 -43.68 44.67 -18.72
CA SER A 2 -42.22 44.57 -18.86
C SER A 2 -41.73 43.79 -17.63
N HIS A 3 -40.94 42.72 -17.80
CA HIS A 3 -39.54 42.58 -17.35
C HIS A 3 -39.25 42.39 -15.84
N GLY A 4 -38.47 41.35 -15.53
CA GLY A 4 -37.44 41.36 -14.46
C GLY A 4 -37.81 40.62 -13.17
N SER A 5 -37.41 39.36 -12.96
CA SER A 5 -36.08 38.87 -12.54
C SER A 5 -35.67 39.28 -11.12
N GLY A 6 -35.30 38.32 -10.27
CA GLY A 6 -34.15 38.55 -9.37
C GLY A 6 -34.27 38.07 -7.92
N GLN A 7 -33.80 36.85 -7.68
CA GLN A 7 -32.73 36.54 -6.71
C GLN A 7 -32.97 36.76 -5.20
N SER A 8 -33.00 35.62 -4.50
CA SER A 8 -32.10 35.24 -3.39
C SER A 8 -31.55 36.36 -2.50
N LYS A 9 -31.99 36.39 -1.24
CA LYS A 9 -31.21 36.97 -0.15
C LYS A 9 -30.73 35.84 0.77
N ILE A 10 -29.51 35.41 0.45
CA ILE A 10 -28.67 34.51 1.24
C ILE A 10 -28.49 35.13 2.64
N ALA A 11 -28.65 34.27 3.66
CA ALA A 11 -28.43 34.62 5.05
C ALA A 11 -27.02 35.20 5.25
N LEU A 12 -27.01 36.34 5.95
CA LEU A 12 -25.87 37.16 6.26
C LEU A 12 -24.81 36.35 7.02
N ALA A 13 -23.58 36.47 6.55
CA ALA A 13 -22.37 35.98 7.17
C ALA A 13 -22.21 36.51 8.60
N GLN A 14 -22.29 35.64 9.59
CA GLN A 14 -21.73 35.85 10.93
C GLN A 14 -21.25 34.50 11.48
N ASP A 15 -20.04 34.08 11.08
CA ASP A 15 -18.98 33.71 12.03
C ASP A 15 -17.68 33.38 11.27
N LEU A 16 -17.07 34.40 10.69
CA LEU A 16 -15.79 34.30 9.97
C LEU A 16 -14.58 34.17 10.92
N SER A 17 -14.82 33.95 12.22
CA SER A 17 -13.80 33.82 13.25
C SER A 17 -13.38 32.35 13.50
N PHE A 18 -14.22 31.37 13.13
CA PHE A 18 -13.94 29.95 13.30
C PHE A 18 -12.99 29.38 12.23
N VAL A 19 -13.09 29.86 10.98
CA VAL A 19 -12.32 29.33 9.83
C VAL A 19 -10.84 29.75 9.87
N LEU A 20 -10.50 30.90 10.49
CA LEU A 20 -9.14 31.42 10.48
C LEU A 20 -8.24 30.87 11.61
N ARG A 21 -8.77 30.10 12.56
CA ARG A 21 -7.98 29.54 13.67
C ARG A 21 -7.36 28.17 13.39
N ASN A 22 -7.86 27.44 12.39
CA ASN A 22 -7.29 26.17 11.97
C ASN A 22 -7.32 26.11 10.44
N GLY A 23 -6.19 26.44 9.81
CA GLY A 23 -6.00 26.35 8.36
C GLY A 23 -6.51 25.02 7.82
N GLY A 24 -7.70 25.04 7.24
CA GLY A 24 -8.38 23.89 6.68
C GLY A 24 -7.60 23.36 5.48
N ARG A 25 -6.71 22.40 5.73
CA ARG A 25 -6.04 21.64 4.69
C ARG A 25 -7.09 20.80 3.98
N MET A 26 -7.36 21.11 2.71
CA MET A 26 -8.18 20.25 1.84
C MET A 26 -7.64 18.81 1.92
N PRO A 27 -8.50 17.76 1.92
CA PRO A 27 -8.04 16.39 1.83
C PRO A 27 -7.33 16.20 0.49
N THR A 28 -6.01 16.34 0.51
CA THR A 28 -5.17 16.01 -0.63
C THR A 28 -5.34 14.53 -0.93
N ALA A 29 -5.30 14.15 -2.20
CA ALA A 29 -5.21 12.75 -2.59
C ALA A 29 -4.11 12.12 -1.72
N LYS A 30 -4.49 11.16 -0.87
CA LYS A 30 -3.60 10.63 0.16
C LYS A 30 -2.37 10.07 -0.55
N HIS A 31 -1.20 10.63 -0.27
CA HIS A 31 0.06 10.16 -0.85
C HIS A 31 0.21 8.65 -0.58
N ILE A 32 0.24 7.86 -1.65
CA ILE A 32 0.44 6.41 -1.57
C ILE A 32 1.94 6.17 -1.39
N PRO A 33 2.39 5.61 -0.25
CA PRO A 33 3.80 5.40 -0.04
C PRO A 33 4.34 4.36 -1.04
N MET A 34 5.41 4.70 -1.76
CA MET A 34 6.16 3.74 -2.58
C MET A 34 7.11 2.91 -1.70
N ARG A 35 7.26 1.64 -2.03
CA ARG A 35 8.13 0.68 -1.33
C ARG A 35 8.94 -0.10 -2.35
N GLN A 36 10.09 -0.62 -1.91
CA GLN A 36 11.01 -1.34 -2.76
C GLN A 36 10.99 -2.83 -2.41
N CYS A 37 10.84 -3.68 -3.42
CA CYS A 37 10.96 -5.12 -3.26
C CYS A 37 12.40 -5.48 -2.87
N ILE A 38 12.59 -6.31 -1.85
CA ILE A 38 13.93 -6.72 -1.39
C ILE A 38 14.67 -7.60 -2.39
N ALA A 39 13.95 -8.26 -3.29
CA ALA A 39 14.51 -9.22 -4.24
C ALA A 39 14.86 -8.58 -5.58
N CYS A 40 13.86 -8.01 -6.28
CA CYS A 40 14.05 -7.40 -7.60
C CYS A 40 14.45 -5.91 -7.55
N ARG A 41 14.37 -5.27 -6.36
CA ARG A 41 14.68 -3.85 -6.16
C ARG A 41 13.76 -2.86 -6.90
N GLU A 42 12.67 -3.32 -7.48
CA GLU A 42 11.66 -2.47 -8.11
C GLU A 42 10.83 -1.71 -7.07
N ARG A 43 10.47 -0.46 -7.38
CA ARG A 43 9.61 0.37 -6.54
C ARG A 43 8.16 0.24 -6.97
N ARG A 44 7.27 -0.14 -6.06
CA ARG A 44 5.83 -0.30 -6.28
C ARG A 44 5.02 0.37 -5.15
N PRO A 45 3.75 0.71 -5.38
CA PRO A 45 2.86 1.17 -4.31
C PRO A 45 2.83 0.18 -3.14
N LYS A 46 2.79 0.69 -1.90
CA LYS A 46 2.79 -0.15 -0.68
C LYS A 46 1.77 -1.29 -0.72
N HIS A 47 0.59 -1.05 -1.27
CA HIS A 47 -0.51 -2.02 -1.30
C HIS A 47 -0.31 -3.16 -2.32
N GLU A 48 0.60 -2.99 -3.28
CA GLU A 48 0.94 -4.04 -4.27
C GLU A 48 2.04 -4.99 -3.78
N LEU A 49 2.70 -4.67 -2.66
CA LEU A 49 3.77 -5.48 -2.12
C LEU A 49 3.34 -6.19 -0.85
N LEU A 50 3.76 -7.44 -0.69
CA LEU A 50 3.57 -8.20 0.54
C LEU A 50 4.65 -7.83 1.55
N ARG A 51 4.25 -7.39 2.75
CA ARG A 51 5.19 -7.16 3.85
C ARG A 51 5.56 -8.49 4.52
N ILE A 52 6.84 -8.66 4.81
CA ILE A 52 7.41 -9.76 5.58
C ILE A 52 8.09 -9.16 6.80
N VAL A 53 8.00 -9.82 7.95
CA VAL A 53 8.64 -9.39 9.19
C VAL A 53 9.49 -10.53 9.72
N LEU A 54 10.73 -10.22 10.11
CA LEU A 54 11.58 -11.16 10.84
C LEU A 54 11.33 -11.01 12.34
N THR A 55 10.94 -12.13 12.95
CA THR A 55 10.76 -12.29 14.38
C THR A 55 11.80 -13.26 14.94
N GLU A 56 11.88 -13.36 16.27
CA GLU A 56 12.73 -14.35 16.94
C GLU A 56 12.36 -15.78 16.54
N ALA A 57 11.06 -16.07 16.43
CA ALA A 57 10.55 -17.36 16.00
C ALA A 57 10.84 -17.67 14.52
N GLY A 58 10.90 -16.65 13.65
CA GLY A 58 11.02 -16.89 12.21
C GLY A 58 10.54 -15.74 11.33
N PRO A 59 10.65 -15.87 10.00
CA PRO A 59 10.02 -14.98 9.04
C PRO A 59 8.50 -15.17 9.04
N VAL A 60 7.76 -14.05 9.05
CA VAL A 60 6.28 -14.04 9.10
C VAL A 60 5.75 -13.14 8.01
N LEU A 61 4.74 -13.60 7.26
CA LEU A 61 3.99 -12.78 6.31
C LEU A 61 3.03 -11.85 7.07
N ASP A 62 3.06 -10.56 6.76
CA ASP A 62 2.26 -9.54 7.46
C ASP A 62 1.50 -8.63 6.48
N PRO A 63 0.42 -9.11 5.86
CA PRO A 63 -0.42 -8.27 4.99
C PRO A 63 -1.04 -7.07 5.73
N THR A 64 -1.16 -7.14 7.07
CA THR A 64 -1.75 -6.06 7.88
C THR A 64 -0.81 -4.87 8.08
N GLY A 65 0.49 -5.09 8.00
CA GLY A 65 1.51 -4.08 8.27
C GLY A 65 1.62 -3.66 9.73
N ARG A 66 1.07 -4.43 10.67
CA ARG A 66 1.02 -4.09 12.11
C ARG A 66 2.00 -4.86 12.97
N LYS A 67 2.58 -5.96 12.47
CA LYS A 67 3.47 -6.79 13.29
C LYS A 67 4.78 -6.07 13.63
N PRO A 68 5.26 -6.17 14.88
CA PRO A 68 6.55 -5.60 15.29
C PRO A 68 7.71 -6.43 14.74
N GLY A 69 8.84 -5.77 14.49
CA GLY A 69 10.08 -6.41 14.03
C GLY A 69 10.66 -5.80 12.76
N ARG A 70 11.76 -6.38 12.27
CA ARG A 70 12.45 -5.92 11.04
C ARG A 70 11.61 -6.29 9.82
N GLY A 71 10.97 -5.29 9.22
CA GLY A 71 10.09 -5.47 8.07
C GLY A 71 10.78 -5.27 6.72
N ALA A 72 10.32 -6.00 5.71
CA ALA A 72 10.69 -5.88 4.30
C ALA A 72 9.45 -6.06 3.42
N TYR A 73 9.56 -5.73 2.14
CA TYR A 73 8.50 -5.92 1.15
C TYR A 73 8.99 -6.82 0.01
N VAL A 74 8.14 -7.72 -0.49
CA VAL A 74 8.41 -8.60 -1.63
C VAL A 74 7.26 -8.53 -2.63
N CYS A 75 7.56 -8.76 -3.91
CA CYS A 75 6.54 -8.90 -4.95
C CYS A 75 5.74 -10.20 -4.71
N PRO A 76 4.40 -10.13 -4.55
CA PRO A 76 3.57 -11.32 -4.36
C PRO A 76 3.20 -12.04 -5.67
N ASP A 77 3.53 -11.45 -6.81
CA ASP A 77 3.13 -11.81 -8.18
C ASP A 77 4.32 -12.26 -9.05
N LYS A 78 5.52 -12.34 -8.46
CA LYS A 78 6.77 -12.64 -9.17
C LYS A 78 7.52 -13.78 -8.46
N PRO A 79 7.32 -15.05 -8.87
CA PRO A 79 7.96 -16.20 -8.22
C PRO A 79 9.49 -16.10 -8.14
N GLU A 80 10.13 -15.44 -9.11
CA GLU A 80 11.56 -15.18 -9.13
C GLU A 80 12.04 -14.28 -7.98
N CYS A 81 11.12 -13.57 -7.30
CA CYS A 81 11.42 -12.77 -6.11
C CYS A 81 11.45 -13.61 -4.82
N TRP A 82 10.97 -14.85 -4.85
CA TRP A 82 10.89 -15.71 -3.67
C TRP A 82 12.10 -16.62 -3.51
N VAL A 83 13.09 -16.52 -4.42
CA VAL A 83 14.31 -17.34 -4.40
C VAL A 83 15.17 -17.02 -3.17
N GLU A 84 15.54 -18.03 -2.39
CA GLU A 84 16.37 -17.94 -1.19
C GLU A 84 17.54 -16.96 -1.31
N LYS A 85 18.35 -17.07 -2.37
CA LYS A 85 19.55 -16.22 -2.58
C LYS A 85 19.21 -14.73 -2.59
N LYS A 86 18.06 -14.34 -3.13
CA LYS A 86 17.61 -12.93 -3.16
C LYS A 86 17.09 -12.45 -1.80
N LEU A 87 16.72 -13.37 -0.92
CA LEU A 87 16.17 -13.09 0.41
C LEU A 87 17.23 -13.10 1.53
N ARG A 88 18.40 -13.73 1.28
CA ARG A 88 19.51 -13.85 2.25
C ARG A 88 19.96 -12.54 2.88
N ARG A 89 20.00 -11.44 2.13
CA ARG A 89 20.40 -10.14 2.68
C ARG A 89 19.46 -9.64 3.79
N PHE A 90 18.19 -10.01 3.71
CA PHE A 90 17.19 -9.65 4.72
C PHE A 90 17.12 -10.70 5.83
N ALA A 91 16.94 -11.97 5.47
CA ALA A 91 16.61 -13.06 6.39
C ALA A 91 17.81 -13.90 6.90
N GLY A 92 19.01 -13.72 6.34
CA GLY A 92 20.20 -14.47 6.75
C GLY A 92 19.99 -15.98 6.66
N ALA A 93 20.30 -16.70 7.75
CA ALA A 93 20.10 -18.15 7.86
C ALA A 93 18.63 -18.59 7.67
N LYS A 94 17.66 -17.70 7.95
CA LYS A 94 16.22 -17.97 7.81
C LYS A 94 15.70 -17.73 6.38
N ALA A 95 16.58 -17.49 5.41
CA ALA A 95 16.17 -17.21 4.02
C ALA A 95 15.51 -18.42 3.34
N GLN A 96 15.95 -19.63 3.65
CA GLN A 96 15.39 -20.85 3.08
C GLN A 96 13.94 -21.05 3.58
N GLU A 97 13.72 -20.90 4.89
CA GLU A 97 12.40 -20.95 5.51
C GLU A 97 11.46 -19.90 4.90
N LEU A 98 11.92 -18.65 4.74
CA LEU A 98 11.12 -17.60 4.10
C LEU A 98 10.79 -17.92 2.63
N SER A 99 11.76 -18.42 1.86
CA SER A 99 11.57 -18.83 0.47
C SER A 99 10.47 -19.89 0.35
N GLN A 100 10.50 -20.90 1.20
CA GLN A 100 9.51 -21.97 1.24
C GLN A 100 8.13 -21.46 1.65
N ALA A 101 8.07 -20.59 2.66
CA ALA A 101 6.81 -19.98 3.10
C ALA A 101 6.14 -19.16 1.98
N LEU A 102 6.91 -18.34 1.26
CA LEU A 102 6.41 -17.56 0.13
C LEU A 102 5.88 -18.47 -0.99
N GLN A 103 6.65 -19.49 -1.38
CA GLN A 103 6.24 -20.44 -2.42
C GLN A 103 5.00 -21.22 -2.02
N THR A 104 4.88 -21.63 -0.76
CA THR A 104 3.73 -22.39 -0.26
C THR A 104 2.47 -21.54 -0.23
N VAL A 105 2.57 -20.29 0.24
CA VAL A 105 1.41 -19.41 0.40
C VAL A 105 1.00 -18.80 -0.94
N LEU A 106 1.94 -18.29 -1.72
CA LEU A 106 1.66 -17.55 -2.95
C LEU A 106 1.63 -18.44 -4.18
N GLY A 107 2.40 -19.53 -4.22
CA GLY A 107 2.37 -20.49 -5.33
C GLY A 107 1.04 -21.22 -5.48
N ARG A 108 0.24 -21.30 -4.40
CA ARG A 108 -1.15 -21.80 -4.47
C ARG A 108 -2.13 -20.79 -5.06
N VAL A 109 -1.78 -19.50 -5.05
CA VAL A 109 -2.66 -18.40 -5.49
C VAL A 109 -2.59 -18.19 -7.01
N GLU A 110 -1.51 -18.59 -7.68
CA GLU A 110 -1.39 -18.53 -9.16
C GLU A 110 -2.47 -19.39 -9.86
N SER A 111 -2.95 -20.46 -9.21
CA SER A 111 -4.05 -21.29 -9.73
C SER A 111 -5.43 -20.62 -9.61
N GLN A 112 -5.53 -19.47 -8.93
CA GLN A 112 -6.76 -18.73 -8.65
C GLN A 112 -6.53 -17.21 -8.66
N ALA A 113 -5.93 -16.66 -9.72
CA ALA A 113 -5.90 -15.20 -9.90
C ALA A 113 -6.97 -14.76 -10.92
N PRO A 114 -7.91 -13.86 -10.56
CA PRO A 114 -8.78 -13.21 -11.52
C PRO A 114 -7.96 -12.15 -12.29
N GLN A 115 -8.21 -12.07 -13.60
CA GLN A 115 -7.64 -11.08 -14.49
C GLN A 115 -8.01 -9.66 -13.99
N VAL A 116 -7.08 -8.97 -13.32
CA VAL A 116 -7.26 -7.53 -13.05
C VAL A 116 -7.08 -6.82 -14.39
N GLY A 117 -8.21 -6.42 -14.98
CA GLY A 117 -8.28 -5.70 -16.23
C GLY A 117 -7.41 -4.46 -16.20
N LYS A 118 -6.59 -4.30 -17.24
CA LYS A 118 -5.90 -3.05 -17.55
C LYS A 118 -6.95 -1.94 -17.71
N PRO A 119 -6.78 -0.75 -17.12
CA PRO A 119 -7.61 0.38 -17.52
C PRO A 119 -7.29 0.73 -18.96
N SER A 120 -8.31 0.65 -19.81
CA SER A 120 -8.33 1.17 -21.16
C SER A 120 -8.25 2.69 -21.13
N THR A 121 -7.23 3.28 -21.75
CA THR A 121 -7.32 4.55 -22.47
C THR A 121 -6.23 4.54 -23.54
#